data_AF-A0A4Q3UDX6-F1
#
_entry.id   AF-A0A4Q3UDX6-F1
#
_cell.length_a   1.000
_cell.length_b   1.000
_cell.length_c   1.000
_cell.angle_alpha   90.00
_cell.angle_beta   90.00
_cell.angle_gamma   90.00
#
_symmetry.space_group_name_H-M   'P 1'
#
loop_
_entity.id
_entity.type
_entity.pdbx_description
1 polymer ?
#
loop_
_entity_poly.entity_id
_entity_poly.type
_entity_poly.pdbx_seq_one_letter_code
_entity_poly.pdbx_strand_id
1 'polypeptide(L)'
;MFAVLITAVAVVVTVEERRKILKLRDVVARGSVVEWGVTSDRCFAVVDEDHEQTYYFFDAGEETIVVGDQDVSRKDFPNTDFAVTSVFGPDGQLFNEWIRCHGDRLQPVQTFTVDNVCETVEFEHLSRLPGTLDDFLVKAHGR
;
A
#
# COMPACT_ATOMS: atom_id res chain seq x y z
N MET A 1 -22.34 -8.19 -40.22
CA MET A 1 -21.07 -7.59 -39.76
C MET A 1 -21.01 -7.66 -38.23
N PHE A 2 -20.95 -8.88 -37.66
CA PHE A 2 -20.91 -9.11 -36.19
C PHE A 2 -19.91 -10.22 -35.80
N ALA A 3 -19.56 -11.12 -36.73
CA ALA A 3 -18.58 -12.19 -36.50
C ALA A 3 -17.14 -11.67 -36.31
N VAL A 4 -16.79 -10.54 -36.92
CA VAL A 4 -15.42 -9.97 -36.83
C VAL A 4 -15.14 -9.38 -35.45
N LEU A 5 -16.16 -8.81 -34.79
CA LEU A 5 -16.00 -8.19 -33.46
C LEU A 5 -15.78 -9.24 -32.37
N ILE A 6 -16.55 -10.34 -32.38
CA ILE A 6 -16.46 -11.41 -31.38
C ILE A 6 -15.10 -12.13 -31.48
N THR A 7 -14.62 -12.36 -32.70
CA THR A 7 -13.33 -13.05 -32.90
C THR A 7 -12.16 -12.16 -32.50
N ALA A 8 -12.20 -10.86 -32.80
CA ALA A 8 -11.17 -9.91 -32.38
C ALA A 8 -11.11 -9.77 -30.85
N VAL A 9 -12.27 -9.66 -30.17
CA VAL A 9 -12.32 -9.58 -28.71
C VAL A 9 -11.81 -10.87 -28.06
N ALA A 10 -12.20 -12.05 -28.56
CA ALA A 10 -11.71 -13.33 -28.04
C ALA A 10 -10.19 -13.51 -28.24
N VAL A 11 -9.65 -13.05 -29.37
CA VAL A 11 -8.20 -13.10 -29.65
C VAL A 11 -7.43 -12.12 -28.76
N VAL A 12 -7.95 -10.91 -28.53
CA VAL A 12 -7.31 -9.93 -27.63
C VAL A 12 -7.28 -10.45 -26.19
N VAL A 13 -8.40 -10.98 -25.69
CA VAL A 13 -8.49 -11.57 -24.34
C VAL A 13 -7.50 -12.73 -24.18
N THR A 14 -7.44 -13.65 -25.14
CA THR A 14 -6.51 -14.80 -25.07
C THR A 14 -5.04 -14.41 -25.20
N VAL A 15 -4.71 -13.33 -25.92
CA VAL A 15 -3.34 -12.80 -25.98
C VAL A 15 -2.95 -12.11 -24.68
N GLU A 16 -3.85 -11.35 -24.06
CA GLU A 16 -3.63 -10.73 -22.76
C GLU A 16 -3.43 -11.76 -21.65
N GLU A 17 -4.25 -12.80 -21.61
CA GLU A 17 -4.11 -13.91 -20.66
C GLU A 17 -2.77 -14.64 -20.83
N ARG A 18 -2.36 -14.92 -22.08
CA ARG A 18 -1.04 -15.51 -22.35
C ARG A 18 0.11 -14.61 -21.92
N ARG A 19 0.01 -13.29 -22.14
CA ARG A 19 1.01 -12.32 -21.66
C ARG A 19 1.09 -12.31 -20.14
N LYS A 20 -0.04 -12.36 -19.43
CA LYS A 20 -0.08 -12.45 -17.96
C LYS A 20 0.59 -13.72 -17.46
N ILE A 21 0.31 -14.88 -18.07
CA ILE A 21 0.93 -16.16 -17.71
C ILE A 21 2.44 -16.16 -17.96
N LEU A 22 2.89 -15.60 -19.09
CA LEU A 22 4.32 -15.50 -19.40
C LEU A 22 5.04 -14.58 -18.40
N LYS A 23 4.44 -13.41 -18.07
CA LYS A 23 4.98 -12.51 -17.05
C LYS A 23 5.07 -13.19 -15.68
N LEU A 24 4.04 -13.92 -15.24
CA LEU A 24 4.07 -14.70 -14.00
C LEU A 24 5.19 -15.74 -14.01
N ARG A 25 5.35 -16.48 -15.11
CA ARG A 25 6.41 -17.49 -15.24
C ARG A 25 7.80 -16.86 -15.17
N ASP A 26 7.97 -15.68 -15.76
CA ASP A 26 9.23 -14.94 -15.72
C ASP A 26 9.55 -14.39 -14.33
N VAL A 27 8.54 -13.87 -13.60
CA VAL A 27 8.67 -13.44 -12.20
C VAL A 27 9.05 -14.62 -11.30
N VAL A 28 8.41 -15.77 -11.47
CA VAL A 28 8.74 -16.99 -10.68
C VAL A 28 10.16 -17.47 -10.98
N ALA A 29 10.62 -17.40 -12.23
CA ALA A 29 11.92 -17.92 -12.63
C ALA A 29 13.09 -16.97 -12.31
N ARG A 30 12.86 -15.65 -12.37
CA ARG A 30 13.93 -14.63 -12.39
C ARG A 30 13.59 -13.34 -11.64
N GLY A 31 12.44 -13.28 -10.99
CA GLY A 31 12.06 -12.14 -10.16
C GLY A 31 12.86 -12.08 -8.87
N SER A 32 12.56 -11.06 -8.07
CA SER A 32 13.09 -10.93 -6.72
C SER A 32 11.95 -10.65 -5.75
N VAL A 33 12.15 -11.05 -4.49
CA VAL A 33 11.22 -10.77 -3.40
C VAL A 33 11.99 -9.99 -2.36
N VAL A 34 11.45 -8.84 -1.98
CA VAL A 34 11.96 -8.03 -0.87
C VAL A 34 10.88 -8.04 0.21
N GLU A 35 11.29 -8.36 1.43
CA GLU A 35 10.42 -8.29 2.60
C GLU A 35 11.09 -7.40 3.64
N TRP A 36 10.32 -6.49 4.22
CA TRP A 36 10.78 -5.67 5.31
C TRP A 36 9.68 -5.53 6.36
N GLY A 37 10.09 -5.59 7.62
CA GLY A 37 9.20 -5.48 8.77
C GLY A 37 9.12 -4.06 9.29
N VAL A 38 7.96 -3.73 9.86
CA VAL A 38 7.70 -2.52 10.64
C VAL A 38 7.20 -2.97 11.99
N THR A 39 7.90 -2.57 13.04
CA THR A 39 7.44 -2.70 14.41
C THR A 39 7.19 -1.30 14.94
N SER A 40 6.01 -1.06 15.47
CA SER A 40 5.60 0.24 15.97
C SER A 40 4.62 0.09 17.12
N ASP A 41 4.84 0.85 18.19
CA ASP A 41 3.96 0.87 19.35
C ASP A 41 2.85 1.92 19.23
N ARG A 42 2.90 2.76 18.18
CA ARG A 42 1.95 3.86 17.99
C ARG A 42 1.74 4.19 16.52
N CYS A 43 0.51 4.52 16.18
CA CYS A 43 0.18 5.08 14.88
C CYS A 43 -0.89 6.17 15.01
N PHE A 44 -1.00 7.04 14.02
CA PHE A 44 -2.21 7.84 13.82
C PHE A 44 -2.85 7.52 12.47
N ALA A 45 -4.12 7.84 12.33
CA ALA A 45 -4.89 7.61 11.10
C ALA A 45 -5.33 8.93 10.46
N VAL A 46 -5.32 8.98 9.14
CA VAL A 46 -5.93 10.03 8.33
C VAL A 46 -6.97 9.39 7.43
N VAL A 47 -8.22 9.82 7.59
CA VAL A 47 -9.36 9.32 6.83
C VAL A 47 -9.65 10.28 5.68
N ASP A 48 -9.61 9.74 4.46
CA ASP A 48 -10.09 10.40 3.26
C ASP A 48 -11.51 9.88 2.99
N GLU A 49 -12.51 10.65 3.43
CA GLU A 49 -13.92 10.28 3.30
C GLU A 49 -14.39 10.30 1.85
N ASP A 50 -13.83 11.19 1.02
CA ASP A 50 -14.19 11.34 -0.39
C ASP A 50 -13.76 10.13 -1.23
N HIS A 51 -12.62 9.53 -0.88
CA HIS A 51 -12.07 8.35 -1.57
C HIS A 51 -12.27 7.05 -0.79
N GLU A 52 -13.02 7.09 0.31
CA GLU A 52 -13.26 5.97 1.24
C GLU A 52 -11.96 5.26 1.67
N GLN A 53 -10.91 6.02 1.95
CA GLN A 53 -9.56 5.52 2.25
C GLN A 53 -9.09 5.92 3.64
N THR A 54 -8.24 5.08 4.23
CA THR A 54 -7.56 5.40 5.49
C THR A 54 -6.07 5.19 5.34
N TYR A 55 -5.30 6.21 5.69
CA TYR A 55 -3.85 6.18 5.75
C TYR A 55 -3.41 6.07 7.21
N TYR A 56 -2.57 5.09 7.50
CA TYR A 56 -2.00 4.86 8.82
C TYR A 56 -0.53 5.27 8.82
N PHE A 57 -0.15 6.10 9.77
CA PHE A 57 1.19 6.61 9.96
C PHE A 57 1.80 5.92 11.17
N PHE A 58 2.84 5.12 10.95
CA PHE A 58 3.52 4.35 11.98
C PHE A 58 4.84 5.01 12.34
N ASP A 59 5.12 5.05 13.64
CA ASP A 59 6.44 5.46 14.12
C ASP A 59 7.47 4.35 13.85
N ALA A 60 8.50 4.67 13.07
CA ALA A 60 9.64 3.81 12.81
C ALA A 60 10.97 4.46 13.27
N GLY A 61 10.91 5.29 14.31
CA GLY A 61 12.07 5.99 14.86
C GLY A 61 12.30 7.33 14.19
N GLU A 62 13.33 7.43 13.34
CA GLU A 62 13.66 8.66 12.60
C GLU A 62 12.81 8.86 11.33
N GLU A 63 12.02 7.86 10.98
CA GLU A 63 11.12 7.86 9.82
C GLU A 63 9.69 7.54 10.26
N THR A 64 8.73 8.00 9.46
CA THR A 64 7.32 7.64 9.57
C THR A 64 6.93 6.81 8.36
N ILE A 65 6.37 5.63 8.60
CA ILE A 65 5.88 4.76 7.53
C ILE A 65 4.40 5.02 7.32
N VAL A 66 4.01 5.34 6.09
CA VAL A 66 2.61 5.55 5.72
C VAL A 66 2.12 4.33 4.97
N VAL A 67 0.98 3.79 5.41
CA VAL A 67 0.31 2.64 4.78
C VAL A 67 -1.14 2.98 4.51
N GLY A 68 -1.54 2.92 3.25
CA GLY A 68 -2.93 3.00 2.82
C GLY A 68 -3.66 1.67 3.01
N ASP A 69 -4.95 1.74 3.33
CA ASP A 69 -5.78 0.56 3.58
C ASP A 69 -6.20 -0.20 2.30
N GLN A 70 -5.83 0.28 1.10
CA GLN A 70 -6.08 -0.43 -0.16
C GLN A 70 -5.30 -1.75 -0.29
N ASP A 71 -4.12 -1.85 0.35
CA ASP A 71 -3.21 -3.00 0.24
C ASP A 71 -3.39 -4.04 1.36
N VAL A 72 -4.33 -3.78 2.26
CA VAL A 72 -4.53 -4.60 3.46
C VAL A 72 -5.97 -5.09 3.52
N SER A 73 -6.14 -6.36 3.88
CA SER A 73 -7.45 -6.85 4.32
C SER A 73 -7.86 -6.03 5.55
N ARG A 74 -8.69 -5.00 5.35
CA ARG A 74 -9.15 -3.99 6.34
C ARG A 74 -9.56 -4.53 7.71
N LYS A 75 -9.87 -5.82 7.81
CA LYS A 75 -10.42 -6.42 9.02
C LYS A 75 -9.43 -6.42 10.19
N ASP A 76 -8.14 -6.58 9.91
CA ASP A 76 -7.11 -6.88 10.91
C ASP A 76 -5.89 -5.94 10.82
N PHE A 77 -6.10 -4.67 10.46
CA PHE A 77 -5.07 -3.62 10.43
C PHE A 77 -5.63 -2.36 11.11
N PRO A 78 -4.80 -1.51 11.77
CA PRO A 78 -3.35 -1.57 11.93
C PRO A 78 -2.89 -2.48 13.08
N ASN A 79 -1.64 -2.95 13.00
CA ASN A 79 -1.00 -3.82 14.01
C ASN A 79 0.33 -3.26 14.49
N THR A 80 0.78 -3.72 15.66
CA THR A 80 2.09 -3.34 16.25
C THR A 80 3.28 -3.88 15.46
N ASP A 81 3.07 -4.91 14.65
CA ASP A 81 4.08 -5.55 13.84
C ASP A 81 3.46 -5.95 12.49
N PHE A 82 4.10 -5.63 11.39
CA PHE A 82 3.68 -6.08 10.07
C PHE A 82 4.85 -6.15 9.10
N ALA A 83 4.74 -7.01 8.10
CA ALA A 83 5.72 -7.11 7.03
C ALA A 83 5.10 -6.66 5.71
N VAL A 84 5.83 -5.84 4.97
CA VAL A 84 5.52 -5.56 3.57
C VAL A 84 6.34 -6.50 2.72
N THR A 85 5.67 -7.28 1.86
CA THR A 85 6.34 -8.12 0.87
C THR A 85 6.10 -7.54 -0.52
N SER A 86 7.17 -7.16 -1.19
CA SER A 86 7.15 -6.64 -2.56
C SER A 86 7.81 -7.67 -3.48
N VAL A 87 7.10 -8.08 -4.53
CA VAL A 87 7.59 -8.99 -5.57
C VAL A 87 7.90 -8.18 -6.80
N PHE A 88 9.13 -8.26 -7.28
CA PHE A 88 9.58 -7.58 -8.48
C PHE A 88 9.80 -8.56 -9.63
N GLY A 89 9.44 -8.12 -10.83
CA GLY A 89 9.80 -8.81 -12.06
C GLY A 89 11.30 -8.76 -12.35
N PRO A 90 11.77 -9.51 -13.36
CA PRO A 90 13.19 -9.57 -13.73
C PRO A 90 13.78 -8.24 -14.21
N ASP A 91 12.92 -7.32 -14.64
CA ASP A 91 13.23 -5.96 -15.06
C ASP A 91 13.15 -4.93 -13.92
N GLY A 92 12.91 -5.39 -12.69
CA GLY A 92 12.79 -4.54 -11.50
C GLY A 92 11.42 -3.85 -11.36
N GLN A 93 10.45 -4.13 -12.25
CA GLN A 93 9.09 -3.59 -12.10
C GLN A 93 8.38 -4.25 -10.92
N LEU A 94 7.64 -3.48 -10.11
CA LEU A 94 6.79 -4.05 -9.06
C LEU A 94 5.71 -4.91 -9.72
N PHE A 95 5.69 -6.19 -9.36
CA PHE A 95 4.74 -7.17 -9.88
C PHE A 95 3.54 -7.34 -8.94
N ASN A 96 3.81 -7.40 -7.64
CA ASN A 96 2.78 -7.50 -6.62
C ASN A 96 3.33 -6.99 -5.28
N GLU A 97 2.45 -6.47 -4.44
CA GLU A 97 2.77 -6.03 -3.08
C GLU A 97 1.64 -6.43 -2.16
N TRP A 98 1.96 -6.84 -0.94
CA TRP A 98 0.96 -7.12 0.08
C TRP A 98 1.55 -6.94 1.47
N ILE A 99 0.65 -6.72 2.43
CA ILE A 99 0.99 -6.59 3.84
C ILE A 99 0.55 -7.82 4.61
N ARG A 100 1.45 -8.36 5.43
CA ARG A 100 1.14 -9.40 6.40
C ARG A 100 1.18 -8.79 7.80
N CYS A 101 0.03 -8.79 8.46
CA CYS A 101 -0.08 -8.33 9.83
C CYS A 101 0.43 -9.42 10.79
N HIS A 102 1.24 -9.00 11.75
CA HIS A 102 1.70 -9.78 12.89
C HIS A 102 1.37 -9.01 14.19
N GLY A 103 1.76 -9.53 15.35
CA GLY A 103 1.56 -8.83 16.61
C GLY A 103 0.10 -8.50 16.96
N ASP A 104 -0.06 -7.57 17.90
CA ASP A 104 -1.36 -7.17 18.43
C ASP A 104 -1.99 -6.07 17.57
N ARG A 105 -3.32 -5.99 17.64
CA ARG A 105 -4.06 -4.91 16.97
C ARG A 105 -3.73 -3.57 17.64
N LEU A 106 -3.28 -2.64 16.83
CA LEU A 106 -2.96 -1.28 17.26
C LEU A 106 -4.22 -0.41 17.12
N GLN A 107 -4.45 0.46 18.09
CA GLN A 107 -5.46 1.51 18.00
C GLN A 107 -4.73 2.81 17.66
N PRO A 108 -5.18 3.56 16.64
CA PRO A 108 -4.61 4.87 16.38
C PRO A 108 -4.69 5.76 17.63
N VAL A 109 -3.58 6.40 17.99
CA VAL A 109 -3.54 7.37 19.09
C VAL A 109 -4.42 8.57 18.79
N GLN A 110 -4.60 8.86 17.50
CA GLN A 110 -5.51 9.87 16.98
C GLN A 110 -5.93 9.55 15.56
N THR A 111 -7.11 10.04 15.20
CA THR A 111 -7.66 9.99 13.84
C THR A 111 -8.00 11.40 13.38
N PHE A 112 -7.55 11.76 12.19
CA PHE A 112 -7.86 13.01 11.51
C PHE A 112 -8.64 12.72 10.23
N THR A 113 -9.32 13.72 9.70
CA THR A 113 -9.81 13.69 8.31
C THR A 113 -8.78 14.40 7.42
N VAL A 114 -8.73 14.06 6.14
CA VAL A 114 -7.78 14.66 5.20
C VAL A 114 -7.91 16.19 5.17
N ASP A 115 -9.14 16.72 5.29
CA ASP A 115 -9.42 18.17 5.37
C ASP A 115 -8.76 18.87 6.56
N ASN A 116 -8.55 18.13 7.66
CA ASN A 116 -7.94 18.64 8.87
C ASN A 116 -6.40 18.59 8.81
N VAL A 117 -5.82 17.86 7.85
CA VAL A 117 -4.37 17.77 7.68
C VAL A 117 -3.96 18.67 6.50
N CYS A 118 -3.20 19.71 6.79
CA CYS A 118 -2.90 20.79 5.84
C CYS A 118 -2.09 20.31 4.61
N GLU A 119 -2.57 20.69 3.42
CA GLU A 119 -1.95 20.69 2.07
C GLU A 119 -1.29 19.40 1.57
N THR A 120 -2.03 18.68 0.72
CA THR A 120 -1.53 18.11 -0.55
C THR A 120 -0.30 17.23 -0.47
N VAL A 121 -0.16 16.43 0.59
CA VAL A 121 0.69 15.24 0.46
C VAL A 121 -0.20 14.19 -0.18
N GLU A 122 -0.04 13.99 -1.49
CA GLU A 122 -0.46 12.74 -2.11
C GLU A 122 0.35 11.65 -1.40
N PHE A 123 -0.28 10.99 -0.43
CA PHE A 123 0.33 9.88 0.26
C PHE A 123 0.33 8.71 -0.71
N GLU A 124 1.50 8.34 -1.25
CA GLU A 124 1.60 7.08 -1.95
C GLU A 124 1.22 5.97 -0.96
N HIS A 125 0.48 4.97 -1.47
CA HIS A 125 -0.13 3.88 -0.69
C HIS A 125 0.85 3.18 0.27
N LEU A 126 2.15 3.25 -0.04
CA LEU A 126 3.24 2.85 0.85
C LEU A 126 4.40 3.84 0.71
N SER A 127 4.62 4.65 1.75
CA SER A 127 5.64 5.70 1.75
C SER A 127 6.52 5.64 2.99
N ARG A 128 7.78 6.03 2.83
CA ARG A 128 8.66 6.37 3.95
C ARG A 128 8.87 7.88 3.96
N LEU A 129 8.39 8.54 5.01
CA LEU A 129 8.53 9.97 5.16
C LEU A 129 9.65 10.26 6.19
N PRO A 130 10.60 11.15 5.87
CA PRO A 130 11.61 11.55 6.83
C PRO A 130 10.95 12.36 7.96
N GLY A 131 11.29 12.03 9.20
CA GLY A 131 10.75 12.67 10.39
C GLY A 131 9.96 11.70 11.28
N THR A 132 9.82 12.11 12.54
CA THR A 132 9.16 11.31 13.58
C THR A 132 7.64 11.46 13.50
N LEU A 133 6.91 10.50 14.07
CA LEU A 133 5.44 10.58 14.14
C LEU A 133 4.95 11.87 14.81
N ASP A 134 5.67 12.35 15.83
CA ASP A 134 5.33 13.58 16.55
C ASP A 134 5.46 14.83 15.67
N ASP A 135 6.44 14.87 14.75
CA ASP A 135 6.59 15.97 13.79
C ASP A 135 5.36 16.09 12.88
N PHE A 136 4.81 14.94 12.47
CA PHE A 136 3.59 14.90 11.65
C PHE A 136 2.34 15.21 12.47
N LEU A 137 2.26 14.75 13.72
CA LEU A 137 1.16 15.09 14.63
C LEU A 137 1.11 16.60 14.93
N VAL A 138 2.24 17.25 15.21
CA VAL A 138 2.30 18.69 15.43
C VAL A 138 1.84 19.45 14.18
N LYS A 139 2.22 19.01 12.98
CA LYS A 139 1.73 19.61 11.73
C LYS A 139 0.23 19.41 11.52
N ALA A 140 -0.31 18.25 11.91
CA ALA A 140 -1.75 17.98 11.85
C ALA A 140 -2.56 18.78 12.87
N HIS A 141 -1.98 19.09 14.04
CA HIS A 141 -2.62 19.89 15.11
C HIS A 141 -2.38 21.40 15.02
N GLY A 142 -1.35 21.84 14.30
CA GLY A 142 -0.82 23.21 14.33
C GLY A 142 -1.66 24.26 13.60
N ARG A 143 -2.98 24.09 13.50
CA ARG A 143 -3.95 25.11 13.07
C ARG A 143 -4.92 25.44 14.20
#